data_AF-A0A8J8XDJ6-F1
#
_entry.id   AF-A0A8J8XDJ6-F1
#
_cell.length_a   1.000
_cell.length_b   1.000
_cell.length_c   1.000
_cell.angle_alpha   90.00
_cell.angle_beta   90.00
_cell.angle_gamma   90.00
#
_symmetry.space_group_name_H-M   'P 1'
#
loop_
_entity.id
_entity.type
_entity.pdbx_description
1 polymer ?
#
loop_
_entity_poly.entity_id
_entity_poly.type
_entity_poly.pdbx_seq_one_letter_code
_entity_poly.pdbx_strand_id
1 'polypeptide(L)' 'MAGRANIPTNNSALIAIIADEDTVTGFLMAGVGNVDLRKKTNYLLVDNSE' A
#
# COMPACT_ATOMS: atom_id res chain seq x y z
N MET A 1 -14.09 -14.47 -4.78
CA MET A 1 -12.63 -14.38 -4.50
C MET A 1 -12.41 -14.69 -3.03
N ALA A 2 -12.13 -15.95 -2.72
CA ALA A 2 -12.01 -16.48 -1.37
C ALA A 2 -10.54 -16.81 -1.07
N GLY A 3 -10.05 -16.44 0.11
CA GLY A 3 -8.79 -16.96 0.65
C GLY A 3 -7.69 -15.97 1.02
N ARG A 4 -7.88 -14.65 0.89
CA ARG A 4 -6.84 -13.70 1.32
C ARG A 4 -6.95 -13.47 2.82
N ALA A 5 -5.91 -13.84 3.56
CA ALA A 5 -5.83 -13.61 5.00
C ALA A 5 -6.05 -12.12 5.29
N ASN A 6 -7.06 -11.81 6.10
CA ASN A 6 -7.27 -10.46 6.59
C ASN A 6 -6.12 -10.14 7.54
N ILE A 7 -5.23 -9.22 7.14
CA ILE A 7 -4.08 -8.84 7.97
C ILE A 7 -4.66 -8.00 9.12
N PRO A 8 -4.59 -8.47 10.37
CA PRO A 8 -5.11 -7.70 11.49
C PRO A 8 -4.29 -6.41 11.63
N THR A 9 -4.93 -5.25 11.45
CA THR A 9 -4.31 -3.96 11.72
C THR A 9 -4.40 -3.69 13.22
N ASN A 10 -3.44 -4.20 14.00
CA ASN A 10 -3.15 -3.58 15.29
C ASN A 10 -2.74 -2.13 15.01
N ASN A 11 -3.30 -1.17 15.76
CA ASN A 11 -3.23 0.29 15.52
C ASN A 11 -1.80 0.89 15.42
N SER A 12 -0.76 0.06 15.51
CA SER A 12 0.66 0.39 15.40
C SER A 12 1.38 -0.21 14.19
N ALA A 13 0.71 -1.03 13.36
CA ALA A 13 1.31 -1.65 12.19
C ALA A 13 0.70 -1.10 10.89
N LEU A 14 1.54 -0.46 10.07
CA LEU A 14 1.20 -0.02 8.71
C LEU A 14 1.87 -0.95 7.70
N ILE A 15 1.17 -1.25 6.60
CA ILE A 15 1.73 -1.97 5.45
C ILE A 15 2.41 -0.93 4.55
N ALA A 16 3.68 -1.15 4.20
CA ALA A 16 4.38 -0.32 3.20
C ALA A 16 4.42 -1.04 1.85
N ILE A 17 4.34 -0.28 0.75
CA ILE A 17 4.28 -0.83 -0.62
C ILE A 17 5.44 -0.26 -1.45
N ILE A 18 6.16 -1.13 -2.15
CA ILE A 18 7.15 -0.74 -3.16
C ILE A 18 6.80 -1.54 -4.41
N ALA A 19 6.23 -0.89 -5.41
CA ALA A 19 5.79 -1.54 -6.64
C ALA A 19 5.59 -0.52 -7.77
N ASP A 20 5.25 -1.02 -8.95
CA ASP A 20 4.82 -0.20 -10.08
C ASP A 20 3.43 0.43 -9.86
N GLU A 21 3.04 1.32 -10.76
CA GLU A 21 1.79 2.09 -10.67
C GLU A 21 0.55 1.20 -10.58
N ASP A 22 0.47 0.17 -11.41
CA ASP A 22 -0.67 -0.74 -11.48
C ASP A 22 -0.82 -1.56 -10.18
N THR A 23 0.30 -1.99 -9.59
CA THR A 23 0.27 -2.71 -8.31
C THR A 23 -0.11 -1.76 -7.17
N VAL A 24 0.49 -0.57 -7.10
CA VAL A 24 0.17 0.42 -6.06
C VAL A 24 -1.29 0.83 -6.13
N THR A 25 -1.83 1.15 -7.31
CA THR A 25 -3.25 1.52 -7.48
C THR A 25 -4.19 0.42 -7.02
N GLY A 26 -3.90 -0.85 -7.33
CA GLY A 26 -4.68 -1.99 -6.83
C GLY A 26 -4.71 -2.08 -5.29
N PHE A 27 -3.58 -1.81 -4.62
CA PHE A 27 -3.52 -1.78 -3.16
C PHE A 27 -4.26 -0.57 -2.56
N LEU A 28 -4.15 0.60 -3.17
CA LEU A 28 -4.90 1.80 -2.76
C LEU A 28 -6.42 1.54 -2.84
N MET A 29 -6.89 0.91 -3.93
CA MET A 29 -8.30 0.51 -4.09
C MET A 29 -8.76 -0.51 -3.05
N ALA A 30 -7.85 -1.36 -2.57
CA ALA A 30 -8.12 -2.34 -1.51
C ALA A 30 -8.09 -1.74 -0.09
N GLY A 31 -7.87 -0.43 0.04
CA GLY A 31 -7.78 0.26 1.34
C GLY A 31 -6.39 0.18 1.99
N VAL A 32 -5.35 -0.19 1.24
CA VAL A 32 -3.96 -0.26 1.73
C VAL A 32 -3.17 0.92 1.14
N GLY A 33 -2.91 1.93 1.97
CA GLY A 33 -2.20 3.15 1.55
C GLY A 33 -2.48 4.33 2.47
N ASN A 34 -1.72 4.45 3.55
CA ASN A 34 -1.88 5.51 4.53
C ASN A 34 -1.09 6.76 4.13
N VAL A 35 -1.73 7.92 4.28
CA VAL A 35 -1.09 9.24 4.18
C VAL A 35 -1.08 9.87 5.56
N ASP A 36 0.10 10.11 6.10
CA ASP A 36 0.27 10.78 7.40
C ASP A 36 -0.16 12.26 7.32
N LEU A 37 -0.41 12.91 8.46
CA LEU A 37 -0.75 14.33 8.59
C LEU A 37 0.28 15.25 7.93
N ARG A 38 1.52 14.77 7.78
CA ARG A 38 2.63 15.44 7.10
C ARG A 38 2.67 15.20 5.58
N LYS A 39 1.61 14.62 5.01
CA LYS A 39 1.50 14.21 3.60
C LYS A 39 2.56 13.20 3.16
N LYS A 40 3.05 12.36 4.08
CA LYS A 40 3.95 11.26 3.75
C LYS A 40 3.14 10.00 3.45
N THR A 41 3.39 9.41 2.29
CA THR A 41 2.80 8.14 1.86
C THR A 41 3.62 6.96 2.39
N ASN A 42 2.96 5.83 2.60
CA ASN A 42 3.59 4.55 2.91
C ASN A 42 3.82 3.69 1.65
N TYR A 43 3.80 4.30 0.47
CA TYR A 43 4.10 3.63 -0.78
C TYR A 43 5.13 4.42 -1.59
N LEU A 44 5.96 3.68 -2.33
CA LEU A 44 6.91 4.20 -3.29
C LEU A 44 6.56 3.61 -4.66
N LEU A 45 6.25 4.49 -5.61
CA LEU A 45 6.13 4.13 -7.02
C LEU A 45 7.53 3.89 -7.57
N VAL A 46 7.75 2.69 -8.10
CA VAL A 46 8.96 2.35 -8.82
C VAL A 46 8.69 2.61 -10.29
N ASP A 47 9.49 3.51 -10.87
CA ASP A 47 9.54 3.67 -12.31
C ASP A 47 10.41 2.56 -12.90
N ASN A 48 9.96 1.97 -14.01
CA ASN A 48 10.78 1.05 -14.80
C ASN A 48 11.69 1.89 -15.70
N SER A 49 12.56 2.68 -15.09
CA SER A 49 13.71 3.22 -15.80
C SER A 49 14.71 2.06 -15.94
N GLU A 50 14.95 1.62 -17.17
CA GLU A 50 15.98 0.62 -17.52
C GLU A 50 17.32 0.85 -16.81
#